data_AF-A0A9P8BIU4-F1
#
_entry.id   AF-A0A9P8BIU4-F1
#
_cell.length_a   1.000
_cell.length_b   1.000
_cell.length_c   1.000
_cell.angle_alpha   90.00
_cell.angle_beta   90.00
_cell.angle_gamma   90.00
#
_symmetry.space_group_name_H-M   'P 1'
#
loop_
_entity.id
_entity.type
_entity.pdbx_description
1 polymer ?
#
loop_
_entity_poly.entity_id
_entity_poly.type
_entity_poly.pdbx_seq_one_letter_code
_entity_poly.pdbx_strand_id
1 'polypeptide(L)'
;MANWIRRIPFPPLSYSITRDVEWKWDPLIYLMAAIVFIILIPINYALTGYETVTQASSVYGPIQHHWYNAFGKKSPRAECDSYKFTVGDSFITTPGIFTYQLSYIAGAEGSSSTIAYTGQTLQECDVAYMSTTADARFSTYTIGAHIACKSEAQFPVVFTTSFQADGPLTSDWTVSPLVFKEVDPPLPNNLLFLDVDKAVASAGADLVGQVVNAFQVTSGAGPLLVSAEALPIGGYPPWWCTPSVYNTNSTCGTAVPPISLSQRKLDDATGTAILNTTLPTNYNITINNAMQTILAAIRIDLGNILPNNFLVHRTPDVIGSTISSTIPIQGFQPTPALLYTLIGNGDSWLQGHQGLSTLNPDSVTPSQITLEYQCKLQQRKNGGSLFIDITVATLTLFNNVWGIATGLLISLALRKRPHEKTLCAGNGVLEAKIQDLERQAVVEKTPGASNDPEPEPKVQSPERPPYEKPVTGSETSDLEGQSSIPTLSRQE
;
A
#
# COMPACT_ATOMS: atom_id res chain seq x y z
N MET A 1 -22.91 -6.55 -56.41
CA MET A 1 -23.74 -6.36 -55.19
C MET A 1 -24.43 -4.98 -55.10
N ALA A 2 -24.67 -4.28 -56.22
CA ALA A 2 -25.21 -2.90 -56.20
C ALA A 2 -26.74 -2.78 -56.45
N ASN A 3 -27.46 -3.88 -56.71
CA ASN A 3 -28.88 -3.82 -57.09
C ASN A 3 -29.88 -4.23 -55.99
N TRP A 4 -29.42 -4.62 -54.80
CA TRP A 4 -30.29 -5.11 -53.73
C TRP A 4 -30.72 -4.04 -52.71
N ILE A 5 -30.07 -2.87 -52.68
CA ILE A 5 -30.38 -1.79 -51.73
C ILE A 5 -31.65 -1.00 -52.13
N ARG A 6 -32.15 -1.14 -53.36
CA ARG A 6 -33.30 -0.33 -53.86
C ARG A 6 -34.70 -0.79 -53.45
N ARG A 7 -34.86 -1.82 -52.61
CA ARG A 7 -36.19 -2.35 -52.28
C ARG A 7 -36.39 -2.66 -50.78
N ILE A 8 -36.00 -1.72 -49.92
CA ILE A 8 -36.52 -1.71 -48.54
C ILE A 8 -37.66 -0.69 -48.55
N PRO A 9 -38.94 -1.14 -48.57
CA PRO A 9 -40.07 -0.23 -48.47
C PRO A 9 -40.11 0.30 -47.03
N PHE A 10 -39.74 1.57 -46.86
CA PHE A 10 -39.99 2.28 -45.61
C PHE A 10 -41.51 2.48 -45.48
N PRO A 11 -42.12 2.19 -44.31
CA PRO A 11 -43.54 2.42 -44.10
C PRO A 11 -43.86 3.92 -44.28
N PRO A 12 -44.91 4.26 -45.04
CA PRO A 12 -45.30 5.66 -45.21
C PRO A 12 -45.80 6.20 -43.87
N LEU A 13 -45.07 7.16 -43.30
CA LEU A 13 -45.52 7.96 -42.16
C LEU A 13 -46.59 8.96 -42.65
N SER A 14 -47.79 8.48 -42.96
CA SER A 14 -48.92 9.35 -43.31
C SER A 14 -49.63 9.81 -42.04
N TYR A 15 -49.15 10.90 -41.45
CA TYR A 15 -49.97 11.72 -40.54
C TYR A 15 -50.80 12.68 -41.41
N SER A 16 -52.11 12.77 -41.15
CA SER A 16 -53.10 13.32 -42.08
C SER A 16 -53.16 14.85 -42.19
N ILE A 17 -52.23 15.62 -41.61
CA ILE A 17 -52.29 17.10 -41.68
C ILE A 17 -50.88 17.72 -41.76
N THR A 18 -50.04 17.35 -42.72
CA THR A 18 -48.95 18.21 -43.22
C THR A 18 -48.64 17.88 -44.67
N ARG A 19 -48.52 18.90 -45.51
CA ARG A 19 -48.05 18.85 -46.91
C ARG A 19 -46.79 17.98 -47.03
N ASP A 20 -46.72 17.08 -48.02
CA ASP A 20 -45.51 16.32 -48.34
C ASP A 20 -44.37 17.30 -48.68
N VAL A 21 -43.40 17.42 -47.78
CA VAL A 21 -42.19 18.18 -48.03
C VAL A 21 -41.22 17.23 -48.70
N GLU A 22 -41.12 17.28 -50.03
CA GLU A 22 -40.13 16.53 -50.80
C GLU A 22 -38.71 17.01 -50.46
N TRP A 23 -38.11 16.42 -49.43
CA TRP A 23 -36.79 16.79 -48.97
C TRP A 23 -35.74 15.99 -49.71
N LYS A 24 -35.10 16.61 -50.70
CA LYS A 24 -34.07 15.98 -51.57
C LYS A 24 -32.85 15.40 -50.82
N TRP A 25 -32.70 15.70 -49.53
CA TRP A 25 -31.55 15.29 -48.71
C TRP A 25 -31.83 14.07 -47.81
N ASP A 26 -33.04 13.51 -47.83
CA ASP A 26 -33.45 12.43 -46.93
C ASP A 26 -32.43 11.26 -46.79
N PRO A 27 -31.91 10.65 -47.87
CA PRO A 27 -30.93 9.57 -47.76
C PRO A 27 -29.59 10.01 -47.14
N LEU A 28 -29.18 11.27 -47.35
CA LEU A 28 -27.97 11.82 -46.72
C LEU A 28 -28.15 11.95 -45.21
N ILE A 29 -29.34 12.35 -44.76
CA ILE A 29 -29.63 12.54 -43.34
C ILE A 29 -29.62 11.18 -42.62
N TYR A 30 -30.22 10.12 -43.21
CA TYR A 30 -30.13 8.78 -42.64
C TYR A 30 -28.70 8.22 -42.62
N LEU A 31 -27.89 8.51 -43.64
CA LEU A 31 -26.47 8.13 -43.65
C LEU A 31 -25.69 8.83 -42.52
N MET A 32 -25.91 10.13 -42.34
CA MET A 32 -25.30 10.89 -41.25
C MET A 32 -25.77 10.37 -39.88
N ALA A 33 -27.05 10.03 -39.74
CA ALA A 33 -27.59 9.41 -38.53
C ALA A 33 -26.89 8.08 -38.22
N ALA A 34 -26.71 7.22 -39.22
CA ALA A 34 -26.01 5.95 -39.06
C ALA A 34 -24.53 6.13 -38.66
N ILE A 35 -23.83 7.10 -39.26
CA ILE A 35 -22.44 7.43 -38.90
C ILE A 35 -22.35 7.91 -37.46
N VAL A 36 -23.23 8.83 -37.05
CA VAL A 36 -23.27 9.33 -35.66
C VAL A 36 -23.54 8.17 -34.69
N PHE A 37 -24.48 7.28 -35.01
CA PHE A 37 -24.79 6.11 -34.19
C PHE A 37 -23.56 5.19 -34.03
N ILE A 38 -22.85 4.88 -35.12
CA ILE A 38 -21.63 4.07 -35.11
C ILE A 38 -20.53 4.71 -34.26
N ILE A 39 -20.37 6.03 -34.32
CA ILE A 39 -19.38 6.77 -33.52
C ILE A 39 -19.75 6.81 -32.04
N LEU A 40 -21.05 6.88 -31.71
CA LEU A 40 -21.51 6.92 -30.32
C LEU A 40 -21.27 5.60 -29.58
N ILE A 41 -21.28 4.45 -30.26
CA ILE A 41 -21.03 3.14 -29.63
C ILE A 41 -19.68 3.06 -28.90
N PRO A 42 -18.51 3.31 -29.53
CA PRO A 42 -17.22 3.24 -28.84
C PRO A 42 -17.09 4.32 -27.77
N ILE A 43 -17.68 5.51 -27.97
CA ILE A 43 -17.69 6.58 -26.96
C ILE A 43 -18.45 6.12 -25.71
N ASN A 44 -19.66 5.58 -25.88
CA ASN A 44 -20.46 5.09 -24.77
C ASN A 44 -19.83 3.85 -24.12
N TYR A 45 -19.16 2.99 -24.88
CA TYR A 45 -18.40 1.88 -24.32
C TYR A 45 -17.27 2.36 -23.39
N ALA A 46 -16.54 3.41 -23.78
CA ALA A 46 -15.51 4.00 -22.94
C ALA A 46 -16.10 4.66 -21.67
N LEU A 47 -17.26 5.33 -21.79
CA LEU A 47 -17.86 6.10 -20.70
C LEU A 47 -18.66 5.25 -19.71
N THR A 48 -19.38 4.23 -20.19
CA THR A 48 -20.38 3.49 -19.39
C THR A 48 -20.07 2.00 -19.26
N GLY A 49 -19.13 1.50 -20.06
CA GLY A 49 -18.79 0.07 -20.10
C GLY A 49 -17.92 -0.43 -18.96
N TYR A 50 -17.48 0.47 -18.09
CA TYR A 50 -16.65 0.16 -16.94
C TYR A 50 -17.39 0.54 -15.66
N GLU A 51 -17.23 -0.28 -14.63
CA GLU A 51 -17.71 -0.03 -13.28
C GLU A 51 -16.53 0.05 -12.32
N THR A 52 -16.68 0.85 -11.27
CA THR A 52 -15.65 0.99 -10.24
C THR A 52 -15.86 -0.12 -9.20
N VAL A 53 -14.89 -1.01 -9.09
CA VAL A 53 -14.86 -2.10 -8.11
C VAL A 53 -13.73 -1.82 -7.11
N THR A 54 -14.03 -1.95 -5.83
CA THR A 54 -12.99 -1.91 -4.80
C THR A 54 -12.29 -3.26 -4.76
N GLN A 55 -11.00 -3.28 -5.05
CA GLN A 55 -10.18 -4.48 -5.02
C GLN A 55 -8.94 -4.22 -4.15
N ALA A 56 -8.60 -5.23 -3.37
CA ALA A 56 -7.41 -5.24 -2.56
C ALA A 56 -6.15 -5.38 -3.46
N SER A 57 -5.16 -4.52 -3.27
CA SER A 57 -3.95 -4.41 -4.09
C SER A 57 -2.73 -4.22 -3.21
N SER A 58 -1.63 -4.91 -3.52
CA SER A 58 -0.33 -4.73 -2.82
C SER A 58 0.41 -3.46 -3.25
N VAL A 59 0.02 -2.86 -4.38
CA VAL A 59 0.62 -1.63 -4.91
C VAL A 59 -0.36 -0.48 -4.69
N TYR A 60 0.14 0.64 -4.17
CA TYR A 60 -0.66 1.85 -4.05
C TYR A 60 -0.83 2.54 -5.41
N GLY A 61 -2.08 2.71 -5.83
CA GLY A 61 -2.45 3.38 -7.08
C GLY A 61 -1.95 2.66 -8.34
N PRO A 62 -2.28 1.36 -8.54
CA PRO A 62 -1.88 0.62 -9.74
C PRO A 62 -2.35 1.35 -11.01
N ILE A 63 -1.52 1.29 -12.05
CA ILE A 63 -1.82 1.91 -13.35
C ILE A 63 -2.88 1.06 -14.04
N GLN A 64 -3.97 1.69 -14.47
CA GLN A 64 -5.03 1.01 -15.21
C GLN A 64 -4.87 1.22 -16.72
N HIS A 65 -4.80 0.12 -17.46
CA HIS A 65 -4.74 0.16 -18.91
C HIS A 65 -6.11 -0.15 -19.52
N HIS A 66 -6.73 0.85 -20.12
CA HIS A 66 -7.94 0.71 -20.92
C HIS A 66 -7.64 0.99 -22.39
N TRP A 67 -8.42 0.40 -23.29
CA TRP A 67 -8.26 0.60 -24.74
C TRP A 67 -8.40 2.08 -25.13
N TYR A 68 -9.24 2.85 -24.43
CA TYR A 68 -9.46 4.27 -24.70
C TYR A 68 -8.36 5.17 -24.15
N ASN A 69 -7.45 4.66 -23.31
CA ASN A 69 -6.32 5.46 -22.81
C ASN A 69 -5.38 5.87 -23.96
N ALA A 70 -5.40 5.17 -25.09
CA ALA A 70 -4.67 5.54 -26.30
C ALA A 70 -5.10 6.92 -26.86
N PHE A 71 -6.32 7.37 -26.57
CA PHE A 71 -6.83 8.68 -27.00
C PHE A 71 -6.59 9.79 -25.97
N GLY A 72 -6.09 9.45 -24.77
CA GLY A 72 -5.80 10.38 -23.67
C GLY A 72 -4.30 10.56 -23.42
N LYS A 73 -3.92 11.59 -22.66
CA LYS A 73 -2.50 11.89 -22.39
C LYS A 73 -1.86 11.02 -21.29
N LYS A 74 -2.64 10.37 -20.42
CA LYS A 74 -2.13 9.56 -19.30
C LYS A 74 -3.08 8.42 -18.97
N SER A 75 -2.53 7.24 -18.66
CA SER A 75 -3.30 6.16 -18.04
C SER A 75 -3.65 6.57 -16.61
N PRO A 76 -4.94 6.53 -16.21
CA PRO A 76 -5.33 6.87 -14.85
C PRO A 76 -4.69 5.88 -13.87
N ARG A 77 -4.24 6.40 -12.73
CA ARG A 77 -3.92 5.56 -11.56
C ARG A 77 -5.21 5.30 -10.81
N ALA A 78 -5.37 4.09 -10.31
CA ALA A 78 -6.48 3.76 -9.42
C ALA A 78 -6.45 4.66 -8.19
N GLU A 79 -7.61 5.09 -7.72
CA GLU A 79 -7.72 5.77 -6.43
C GLU A 79 -7.68 4.71 -5.34
N CYS A 80 -6.74 4.80 -4.40
CA CYS A 80 -6.63 3.86 -3.30
C CYS A 80 -6.77 4.58 -1.97
N ASP A 81 -7.42 3.91 -1.01
CA ASP A 81 -7.50 4.42 0.35
C ASP A 81 -6.14 4.29 1.03
N SER A 82 -5.73 5.34 1.74
CA SER A 82 -4.48 5.33 2.50
C SER A 82 -4.59 4.41 3.71
N TYR A 83 -3.52 3.65 3.99
CA TYR A 83 -3.46 2.84 5.20
C TYR A 83 -3.19 3.75 6.40
N LYS A 84 -3.97 3.64 7.46
CA LYS A 84 -3.79 4.44 8.68
C LYS A 84 -3.02 3.62 9.71
N PHE A 85 -1.74 3.91 9.85
CA PHE A 85 -0.93 3.32 10.91
C PHE A 85 -1.24 3.95 12.25
N THR A 86 -1.25 3.12 13.29
CA THR A 86 -1.30 3.54 14.69
C THR A 86 -0.02 3.14 15.44
N VAL A 87 0.36 3.90 16.47
CA VAL A 87 1.50 3.52 17.32
C VAL A 87 1.25 2.14 17.94
N GLY A 88 2.19 1.22 17.76
CA GLY A 88 2.08 -0.18 18.13
C GLY A 88 1.84 -1.12 16.95
N ASP A 89 1.38 -0.61 15.80
CA ASP A 89 1.19 -1.43 14.59
C ASP A 89 2.52 -2.02 14.11
N SER A 90 2.49 -3.28 13.69
CA SER A 90 3.61 -3.97 13.08
C SER A 90 3.50 -4.01 11.55
N PHE A 91 4.63 -3.92 10.85
CA PHE A 91 4.69 -4.03 9.40
C PHE A 91 5.97 -4.71 8.93
N ILE A 92 5.97 -5.13 7.66
CA ILE A 92 7.14 -5.66 6.95
C ILE A 92 7.42 -4.80 5.71
N THR A 93 8.67 -4.77 5.29
CA THR A 93 9.12 -4.10 4.07
C THR A 93 8.95 -5.01 2.84
N THR A 94 9.34 -4.53 1.66
CA THR A 94 9.34 -5.32 0.42
C THR A 94 10.32 -6.50 0.47
N PRO A 95 11.58 -6.35 0.96
CA PRO A 95 12.45 -7.51 1.18
C PRO A 95 11.94 -8.39 2.31
N GLY A 96 11.30 -7.80 3.33
CA GLY A 96 10.58 -8.53 4.38
C GLY A 96 11.51 -9.32 5.31
N ILE A 97 12.74 -8.82 5.51
CA ILE A 97 13.74 -9.49 6.36
C ILE A 97 13.36 -9.33 7.83
N PHE A 98 12.94 -8.13 8.22
CA PHE A 98 12.56 -7.82 9.60
C PHE A 98 11.08 -7.43 9.71
N THR A 99 10.53 -7.65 10.90
CA THR A 99 9.29 -6.98 11.32
C THR A 99 9.62 -5.73 12.08
N TYR A 100 8.96 -4.65 11.71
CA TYR A 100 9.07 -3.37 12.37
C TYR A 100 7.79 -3.07 13.12
N GLN A 101 7.92 -2.40 14.26
CA GLN A 101 6.82 -1.89 15.05
C GLN A 101 6.87 -0.37 15.10
N LEU A 102 5.78 0.30 14.75
CA LEU A 102 5.69 1.76 14.80
C LEU A 102 5.72 2.21 16.26
N SER A 103 6.81 2.87 16.68
CA SER A 103 7.00 3.31 18.07
C SER A 103 6.58 4.75 18.29
N TYR A 104 6.82 5.61 17.30
CA TYR A 104 6.57 7.05 17.45
C TYR A 104 6.31 7.70 16.08
N ILE A 105 5.43 8.71 16.06
CA ILE A 105 5.11 9.53 14.89
C ILE A 105 5.57 10.95 15.19
N ALA A 106 6.49 11.48 14.40
CA ALA A 106 7.03 12.81 14.63
C ALA A 106 6.01 13.90 14.25
N GLY A 107 5.96 14.97 15.05
CA GLY A 107 5.03 16.08 14.85
C GLY A 107 3.58 15.79 15.30
N ALA A 108 3.31 14.60 15.85
CA ALA A 108 2.02 14.29 16.47
C ALA A 108 1.91 14.96 17.86
N GLU A 109 1.80 16.28 17.89
CA GLU A 109 1.50 17.03 19.12
C GLU A 109 -0.01 16.92 19.42
N GLY A 110 -0.39 15.91 20.22
CA GLY A 110 -1.74 15.75 20.78
C GLY A 110 -2.67 14.83 19.99
N SER A 111 -3.18 13.77 20.63
CA SER A 111 -4.25 12.84 20.21
C SER A 111 -4.17 12.15 18.83
N SER A 112 -3.37 12.63 17.87
CA SER A 112 -3.18 12.01 16.56
C SER A 112 -2.12 10.91 16.65
N SER A 113 -2.48 9.79 17.29
CA SER A 113 -1.66 8.57 17.31
C SER A 113 -1.65 7.83 15.97
N THR A 114 -2.04 8.49 14.87
CA THR A 114 -2.25 7.87 13.56
C THR A 114 -1.63 8.64 12.42
N ILE A 115 -1.01 7.94 11.47
CA ILE A 115 -0.44 8.51 10.24
C ILE A 115 -0.94 7.76 9.01
N ALA A 116 -1.30 8.49 7.95
CA ALA A 116 -1.70 7.91 6.68
C ALA A 116 -0.47 7.57 5.82
N TYR A 117 -0.43 6.35 5.29
CA TYR A 117 0.63 5.88 4.40
C TYR A 117 0.04 5.51 3.03
N THR A 118 0.73 5.94 1.97
CA THR A 118 0.27 5.84 0.58
C THR A 118 1.30 5.11 -0.30
N GLY A 119 1.94 4.06 0.21
CA GLY A 119 2.91 3.26 -0.55
C GLY A 119 4.18 4.01 -0.94
N GLN A 120 4.57 5.02 -0.17
CA GLN A 120 5.81 5.77 -0.40
C GLN A 120 7.03 4.92 -0.03
N THR A 121 8.12 5.09 -0.74
CA THR A 121 9.37 4.40 -0.40
C THR A 121 9.93 4.92 0.93
N LEU A 122 10.57 4.02 1.70
CA LEU A 122 11.30 4.31 2.94
C LEU A 122 12.68 4.90 2.62
N GLN A 123 12.71 5.89 1.72
CA GLN A 123 13.92 6.65 1.42
C GLN A 123 14.30 7.48 2.64
N GLU A 124 15.61 7.64 2.87
CA GLU A 124 16.15 8.44 3.97
C GLU A 124 15.73 7.94 5.37
N CYS A 125 15.51 6.63 5.49
CA CYS A 125 15.39 5.93 6.77
C CYS A 125 16.71 5.23 7.08
N ASP A 126 17.18 5.33 8.33
CA ASP A 126 18.39 4.67 8.79
C ASP A 126 18.33 4.42 10.30
N VAL A 127 19.27 3.61 10.78
CA VAL A 127 19.33 3.22 12.18
C VAL A 127 19.78 4.41 13.03
N ALA A 128 18.92 4.83 13.95
CA ALA A 128 19.19 5.92 14.89
C ALA A 128 19.85 5.44 16.18
N TYR A 129 19.51 4.24 16.65
CA TYR A 129 20.04 3.65 17.87
C TYR A 129 19.96 2.12 17.79
N MET A 130 20.96 1.44 18.33
CA MET A 130 20.94 -0.02 18.49
C MET A 130 21.30 -0.40 19.91
N SER A 131 20.70 -1.48 20.38
CA SER A 131 21.02 -2.15 21.64
C SER A 131 21.26 -3.61 21.34
N THR A 132 22.18 -4.20 22.09
CA THR A 132 22.48 -5.61 21.99
C THR A 132 22.74 -6.20 23.36
N THR A 133 22.32 -7.43 23.58
CA THR A 133 22.50 -8.17 24.84
C THR A 133 22.89 -9.60 24.52
N ALA A 134 24.04 -10.04 25.00
CA ALA A 134 24.47 -11.43 24.97
C ALA A 134 24.35 -12.03 26.36
N ASP A 135 23.68 -13.17 26.47
CA ASP A 135 23.48 -13.90 27.72
C ASP A 135 24.06 -15.31 27.59
N ALA A 136 25.14 -15.57 28.33
CA ALA A 136 25.83 -16.84 28.35
C ALA A 136 25.02 -17.97 29.01
N ARG A 137 24.05 -17.64 29.87
CA ARG A 137 23.25 -18.65 30.61
C ARG A 137 22.33 -19.41 29.67
N PHE A 138 21.71 -18.67 28.76
CA PHE A 138 20.77 -19.20 27.78
C PHE A 138 21.40 -19.38 26.41
N SER A 139 22.65 -18.96 26.23
CA SER A 139 23.29 -18.85 24.91
C SER A 139 22.43 -18.03 23.93
N THR A 140 21.88 -16.93 24.43
CA THR A 140 20.97 -16.07 23.67
C THR A 140 21.62 -14.73 23.37
N TYR A 141 21.25 -14.19 22.22
CA TYR A 141 21.75 -12.94 21.71
C TYR A 141 20.57 -12.08 21.24
N THR A 142 20.23 -11.04 21.98
CA THR A 142 19.11 -10.15 21.69
C THR A 142 19.60 -8.84 21.09
N ILE A 143 18.90 -8.35 20.08
CA ILE A 143 19.16 -7.08 19.41
C ILE A 143 17.87 -6.27 19.39
N GLY A 144 17.99 -4.98 19.65
CA GLY A 144 16.95 -3.99 19.37
C GLY A 144 17.52 -2.87 18.53
N ALA A 145 16.86 -2.50 17.44
CA ALA A 145 17.23 -1.36 16.61
C ALA A 145 16.06 -0.40 16.51
N HIS A 146 16.37 0.89 16.60
CA HIS A 146 15.44 2.00 16.38
C HIS A 146 15.83 2.65 15.06
N ILE A 147 14.90 2.71 14.14
CA ILE A 147 15.06 3.28 12.82
C ILE A 147 14.21 4.55 12.77
N ALA A 148 14.77 5.61 12.22
CA ALA A 148 14.09 6.87 12.05
C ALA A 148 14.16 7.28 10.58
N CYS A 149 13.06 7.84 10.08
CA CYS A 149 12.97 8.42 8.74
C CYS A 149 13.03 9.95 8.82
N LYS A 150 13.68 10.58 7.84
CA LYS A 150 13.79 12.05 7.78
C LYS A 150 12.42 12.72 7.69
N SER A 151 12.23 13.81 8.44
CA SER A 151 10.95 14.52 8.60
C SER A 151 10.34 15.11 7.32
N GLU A 152 11.16 15.40 6.31
CA GLU A 152 10.68 15.95 5.03
C GLU A 152 10.10 14.86 4.13
N ALA A 153 10.41 13.59 4.42
CA ALA A 153 9.68 12.49 3.84
C ALA A 153 8.24 12.54 4.33
N GLN A 154 7.30 12.22 3.44
CA GLN A 154 5.86 12.19 3.72
C GLN A 154 5.46 11.15 4.80
N PHE A 155 6.43 10.48 5.44
CA PHE A 155 6.25 9.46 6.49
C PHE A 155 7.27 9.64 7.66
N PRO A 156 7.13 10.70 8.48
CA PRO A 156 8.09 11.04 9.54
C PRO A 156 7.88 10.19 10.80
N VAL A 157 8.34 8.94 10.77
CA VAL A 157 8.12 7.94 11.82
C VAL A 157 9.42 7.42 12.42
N VAL A 158 9.29 6.87 13.63
CA VAL A 158 10.30 6.01 14.26
C VAL A 158 9.68 4.64 14.46
N PHE A 159 10.36 3.63 13.97
CA PHE A 159 9.97 2.24 14.16
C PHE A 159 11.10 1.44 14.77
N THR A 160 10.73 0.39 15.49
CA THR A 160 11.65 -0.50 16.18
C THR A 160 11.59 -1.88 15.58
N THR A 161 12.72 -2.56 15.58
CA THR A 161 12.75 -4.00 15.34
C THR A 161 13.58 -4.64 16.44
N SER A 162 13.16 -5.82 16.88
CA SER A 162 13.89 -6.59 17.87
C SER A 162 13.83 -8.06 17.53
N PHE A 163 14.97 -8.73 17.66
CA PHE A 163 15.07 -10.16 17.44
C PHE A 163 16.12 -10.75 18.38
N GLN A 164 16.04 -12.06 18.55
CA GLN A 164 16.82 -12.86 19.45
C GLN A 164 17.35 -14.05 18.66
N ALA A 165 18.67 -14.19 18.61
CA ALA A 165 19.30 -15.41 18.16
C ALA A 165 19.56 -16.32 19.36
N ASP A 166 19.23 -17.60 19.22
CA ASP A 166 19.53 -18.61 20.22
C ASP A 166 20.08 -19.86 19.53
N GLY A 167 21.01 -20.53 20.22
CA GLY A 167 21.64 -21.72 19.68
C GLY A 167 22.70 -22.27 20.62
N PRO A 168 22.90 -23.60 20.63
CA PRO A 168 24.11 -24.18 21.17
C PRO A 168 25.35 -23.56 20.50
N LEU A 169 26.41 -23.31 21.27
CA LEU A 169 27.69 -22.83 20.72
C LEU A 169 28.29 -23.74 19.62
N THR A 170 27.80 -24.97 19.52
CA THR A 170 28.30 -26.02 18.62
C THR A 170 27.39 -26.33 17.43
N SER A 171 26.24 -25.68 17.27
CA SER A 171 25.28 -26.00 16.21
C SER A 171 24.78 -24.76 15.48
N ASP A 172 23.87 -24.95 14.51
CA ASP A 172 23.21 -23.87 13.80
C ASP A 172 22.41 -23.00 14.79
N TRP A 173 22.71 -21.71 14.80
CA TRP A 173 21.99 -20.68 15.55
C TRP A 173 20.75 -20.26 14.75
N THR A 174 19.62 -20.06 15.43
CA THR A 174 18.38 -19.60 14.81
C THR A 174 18.00 -18.21 15.32
N VAL A 175 17.59 -17.31 14.43
CA VAL A 175 17.14 -15.95 14.81
C VAL A 175 15.62 -15.84 14.82
N SER A 176 15.04 -15.33 15.90
CA SER A 176 13.60 -15.24 16.16
C SER A 176 13.21 -13.92 16.86
N PRO A 177 12.10 -13.25 16.51
CA PRO A 177 11.25 -13.52 15.35
C PRO A 177 11.86 -12.86 14.12
N LEU A 178 12.56 -13.62 13.29
CA LEU A 178 12.65 -13.26 11.89
C LEU A 178 11.39 -13.80 11.21
N VAL A 179 10.70 -12.95 10.43
CA VAL A 179 9.48 -13.40 9.73
C VAL A 179 9.89 -14.28 8.56
N PHE A 180 9.92 -15.58 8.83
CA PHE A 180 9.91 -16.56 7.77
C PHE A 180 8.50 -16.59 7.20
N LYS A 181 8.29 -15.86 6.09
CA LYS A 181 7.11 -16.10 5.27
C LYS A 181 7.41 -17.39 4.52
N GLU A 182 6.93 -18.51 5.05
CA GLU A 182 6.90 -19.79 4.35
C GLU A 182 5.95 -19.64 3.14
N VAL A 183 6.44 -18.98 2.10
CA VAL A 183 5.78 -18.91 0.81
C VAL A 183 6.26 -20.13 0.05
N ASP A 184 5.35 -21.07 -0.14
CA ASP A 184 5.55 -22.24 -0.99
C ASP A 184 4.98 -21.90 -2.39
N PRO A 185 5.78 -21.85 -3.47
CA PRO A 185 7.20 -22.21 -3.57
C PRO A 185 8.15 -21.10 -3.08
N PRO A 186 9.38 -21.46 -2.65
CA PRO A 186 10.34 -20.50 -2.13
C PRO A 186 10.65 -19.43 -3.17
N LEU A 187 10.21 -18.20 -2.90
CA LEU A 187 10.56 -17.04 -3.69
C LEU A 187 12.07 -16.79 -3.57
N PRO A 188 12.72 -16.18 -4.58
CA PRO A 188 14.14 -15.79 -4.52
C PRO A 188 14.52 -15.00 -3.25
N ASN A 189 13.55 -14.25 -2.70
CA ASN A 189 13.70 -13.47 -1.47
C ASN A 189 13.98 -14.35 -0.23
N ASN A 190 13.62 -15.64 -0.25
CA ASN A 190 13.88 -16.56 0.86
C ASN A 190 15.38 -16.86 1.03
N LEU A 191 16.17 -16.76 -0.05
CA LEU A 191 17.62 -16.97 0.03
C LEU A 191 18.32 -15.78 0.67
N LEU A 192 17.87 -14.55 0.38
CA LEU A 192 18.42 -13.34 0.98
C LEU A 192 18.22 -13.34 2.50
N PHE A 193 17.02 -13.74 2.93
CA PHE A 193 16.69 -13.93 4.33
C PHE A 193 17.66 -14.89 5.02
N LEU A 194 17.86 -16.08 4.43
CA LEU A 194 18.70 -17.13 5.01
C LEU A 194 20.17 -16.70 5.12
N ASP A 195 20.64 -15.91 4.15
CA ASP A 195 21.98 -15.34 4.19
C ASP A 195 22.16 -14.33 5.33
N VAL A 196 21.18 -13.44 5.51
CA VAL A 196 21.19 -12.43 6.57
C VAL A 196 21.05 -13.07 7.94
N ASP A 197 20.13 -14.03 8.09
CA ASP A 197 19.93 -14.83 9.30
C ASP A 197 21.24 -15.46 9.76
N LYS A 198 21.93 -16.19 8.86
CA LYS A 198 23.22 -16.82 9.17
C LYS A 198 24.32 -15.84 9.51
N ALA A 199 24.40 -14.69 8.83
CA ALA A 199 25.39 -13.67 9.14
C ALA A 199 25.16 -13.08 10.54
N VAL A 200 23.92 -12.71 10.85
CA VAL A 200 23.52 -12.17 12.15
C VAL A 200 23.74 -13.20 13.26
N ALA A 201 23.34 -14.45 13.02
CA ALA A 201 23.52 -15.56 13.93
C ALA A 201 25.01 -15.84 14.22
N SER A 202 25.86 -15.81 13.19
CA SER A 202 27.32 -15.98 13.34
C SER A 202 27.96 -14.85 14.15
N ALA A 203 27.51 -13.60 13.93
CA ALA A 203 27.99 -12.47 14.72
C ALA A 203 27.54 -12.56 16.20
N GLY A 204 26.32 -13.05 16.44
CA GLY A 204 25.82 -13.35 17.78
C GLY A 204 26.61 -14.46 18.48
N ALA A 205 26.90 -15.54 17.76
CA ALA A 205 27.71 -16.65 18.25
C ALA A 205 29.13 -16.22 18.64
N ASP A 206 29.77 -15.36 17.83
CA ASP A 206 31.07 -14.75 18.16
C ASP A 206 31.01 -13.99 19.49
N LEU A 207 29.97 -13.19 19.71
CA LEU A 207 29.80 -12.42 20.95
C LEU A 207 29.50 -13.32 22.16
N VAL A 208 28.50 -14.20 22.06
CA VAL A 208 28.13 -15.11 23.17
C VAL A 208 29.28 -16.05 23.51
N GLY A 209 30.01 -16.54 22.51
CA GLY A 209 31.21 -17.34 22.69
C GLY A 209 32.29 -16.61 23.51
N GLN A 210 32.47 -15.30 23.30
CA GLN A 210 33.37 -14.50 24.13
C GLN A 210 32.90 -14.40 25.59
N VAL A 211 31.60 -14.20 25.83
CA VAL A 211 31.05 -14.14 27.19
C VAL A 211 31.26 -15.48 27.90
N VAL A 212 30.94 -16.59 27.23
CA VAL A 212 31.12 -17.95 27.77
C VAL A 212 32.58 -18.26 28.05
N ASN A 213 33.48 -17.94 27.11
CA ASN A 213 34.92 -18.17 27.30
C ASN A 213 35.47 -17.34 28.47
N ALA A 214 35.07 -16.08 28.60
CA ALA A 214 35.49 -15.24 29.72
C ALA A 214 34.98 -15.78 31.06
N PHE A 215 33.73 -16.25 31.11
CA PHE A 215 33.16 -16.90 32.28
C PHE A 215 33.93 -18.17 32.67
N GLN A 216 34.29 -19.01 31.69
CA GLN A 216 35.07 -20.23 31.93
C GLN A 216 36.50 -19.95 32.42
N VAL A 217 37.21 -19.02 31.78
CA VAL A 217 38.60 -18.64 32.15
C VAL A 217 38.68 -18.11 33.57
N THR A 218 37.67 -17.38 33.99
CA THR A 218 37.59 -16.78 35.33
C THR A 218 36.98 -17.72 36.37
N SER A 219 36.79 -19.01 36.03
CA SER A 219 36.19 -20.02 36.93
C SER A 219 34.84 -19.58 37.51
N GLY A 220 34.02 -18.91 36.70
CA GLY A 220 32.69 -18.45 37.05
C GLY A 220 32.60 -17.03 37.64
N ALA A 221 33.73 -16.32 37.77
CA ALA A 221 33.73 -14.93 38.23
C ALA A 221 33.50 -13.89 37.11
N GLY A 222 33.44 -14.34 35.85
CA GLY A 222 33.27 -13.48 34.68
C GLY A 222 31.84 -13.02 34.46
N PRO A 223 31.61 -12.12 33.49
CA PRO A 223 30.26 -11.68 33.15
C PRO A 223 29.45 -12.84 32.57
N LEU A 224 28.17 -12.92 32.96
CA LEU A 224 27.18 -13.81 32.35
C LEU A 224 26.32 -13.10 31.32
N LEU A 225 26.17 -11.79 31.46
CA LEU A 225 25.43 -10.96 30.53
C LEU A 225 26.26 -9.74 30.15
N VAL A 226 26.33 -9.48 28.85
CA VAL A 226 26.97 -8.29 28.29
C VAL A 226 25.91 -7.56 27.49
N SER A 227 25.57 -6.33 27.87
CA SER A 227 24.76 -5.46 27.04
C SER A 227 25.52 -4.22 26.63
N ALA A 228 25.25 -3.77 25.41
CA ALA A 228 25.85 -2.57 24.86
C ALA A 228 24.82 -1.80 24.04
N GLU A 229 24.90 -0.49 24.16
CA GLU A 229 24.15 0.45 23.33
C GLU A 229 25.11 1.11 22.36
N ALA A 230 24.72 1.15 21.10
CA ALA A 230 25.43 1.81 20.03
C ALA A 230 24.65 3.04 19.58
N LEU A 231 25.32 4.19 19.62
CA LEU A 231 24.87 5.41 18.98
C LEU A 231 25.76 5.65 17.75
N PRO A 232 25.16 5.82 16.56
CA PRO A 232 25.82 6.49 15.43
C PRO A 232 26.50 7.78 15.91
N ILE A 233 27.80 7.93 15.69
CA ILE A 233 28.58 9.03 16.29
C ILE A 233 28.00 10.41 15.93
N GLY A 234 27.72 11.16 16.98
CA GLY A 234 27.27 12.54 17.02
C GLY A 234 26.71 12.75 18.42
N GLY A 235 27.57 13.16 19.35
CA GLY A 235 27.25 13.30 20.77
C GLY A 235 25.92 14.01 20.99
N TYR A 236 25.25 13.59 22.06
CA TYR A 236 23.92 14.02 22.48
C TYR A 236 23.57 15.48 22.16
N PRO A 237 22.35 15.75 21.63
CA PRO A 237 21.30 14.78 21.28
C PRO A 237 21.58 13.99 19.98
N PRO A 238 20.86 12.87 19.75
CA PRO A 238 21.19 11.85 18.75
C PRO A 238 20.85 12.31 17.32
N TRP A 239 21.62 13.22 16.73
CA TRP A 239 21.27 13.88 15.47
C TRP A 239 21.51 13.08 14.16
N TRP A 240 21.97 11.83 14.22
CA TRP A 240 22.29 11.09 12.98
C TRP A 240 21.06 10.90 12.08
N CYS A 241 19.90 10.64 12.69
CA CYS A 241 18.59 10.59 12.05
C CYS A 241 17.48 10.95 13.05
N THR A 242 17.41 12.21 13.52
CA THR A 242 16.26 12.63 14.35
C THR A 242 15.09 13.10 13.48
N PRO A 243 13.87 12.61 13.73
CA PRO A 243 12.66 13.08 13.05
C PRO A 243 12.29 14.55 13.33
N SER A 244 12.90 15.24 14.30
CA SER A 244 12.31 16.46 14.86
C SER A 244 13.25 17.64 15.11
N VAL A 245 14.44 17.70 14.50
CA VAL A 245 15.36 18.85 14.70
C VAL A 245 15.78 19.47 13.36
N TYR A 246 14.85 20.20 12.75
CA TYR A 246 14.98 21.51 12.05
C TYR A 246 16.26 21.92 11.28
N ASN A 247 17.12 21.01 10.83
CA ASN A 247 18.17 21.37 9.88
C ASN A 247 18.28 20.30 8.77
N THR A 248 18.03 20.76 7.54
CA THR A 248 17.86 20.03 6.29
C THR A 248 19.08 19.22 5.81
N ASN A 249 20.18 19.20 6.57
CA ASN A 249 21.47 18.64 6.14
C ASN A 249 21.83 17.28 6.76
N SER A 250 20.90 16.59 7.41
CA SER A 250 21.18 15.24 7.92
C SER A 250 21.43 14.27 6.76
N THR A 251 22.61 13.64 6.72
CA THR A 251 23.02 12.60 5.76
C THR A 251 22.43 11.24 6.14
N CYS A 252 21.17 11.21 6.57
CA CYS A 252 20.51 9.98 7.02
C CYS A 252 20.49 9.01 5.85
N GLY A 253 21.10 7.85 6.04
CA GLY A 253 21.16 6.84 5.03
C GLY A 253 22.14 7.06 3.88
N THR A 254 22.93 8.13 3.83
CA THR A 254 23.94 8.33 2.76
C THR A 254 25.38 8.14 3.24
N ALA A 255 25.61 8.18 4.55
CA ALA A 255 26.92 8.01 5.16
C ALA A 255 26.98 6.81 6.10
N VAL A 256 28.18 6.26 6.27
CA VAL A 256 28.44 5.21 7.25
C VAL A 256 28.51 5.86 8.63
N PRO A 257 27.57 5.57 9.56
CA PRO A 257 27.72 6.01 10.92
C PRO A 257 28.92 5.29 11.53
N PRO A 258 29.88 6.00 12.11
CA PRO A 258 30.80 5.34 12.99
C PRO A 258 29.98 4.83 14.18
N ILE A 259 30.20 3.59 14.59
CA ILE A 259 29.50 2.99 15.72
C ILE A 259 30.30 3.33 16.98
N SER A 260 29.71 4.12 17.87
CA SER A 260 30.27 4.37 19.20
C SER A 260 29.39 3.70 20.25
N LEU A 261 30.03 2.92 21.11
CA LEU A 261 29.35 2.25 22.23
C LEU A 261 29.16 3.27 23.36
N SER A 262 27.92 3.67 23.63
CA SER A 262 27.56 4.71 24.60
C SER A 262 27.36 4.16 26.00
N GLN A 263 26.65 3.04 26.13
CA GLN A 263 26.39 2.37 27.40
C GLN A 263 26.82 0.91 27.33
N ARG A 264 27.36 0.44 28.45
CA ARG A 264 27.95 -0.89 28.57
C ARG A 264 27.59 -1.41 29.95
N LYS A 265 26.97 -2.58 29.99
CA LYS A 265 26.59 -3.24 31.23
C LYS A 265 27.11 -4.66 31.22
N LEU A 266 27.76 -5.03 32.31
CA LEU A 266 28.19 -6.39 32.59
C LEU A 266 27.43 -6.84 33.83
N ASP A 267 26.64 -7.90 33.73
CA ASP A 267 26.09 -8.56 34.91
C ASP A 267 26.93 -9.81 35.19
N ASP A 268 27.43 -9.93 36.42
CA ASP A 268 28.14 -11.11 36.89
C ASP A 268 27.17 -12.22 37.35
N ALA A 269 27.72 -13.34 37.84
CA ALA A 269 26.93 -14.44 38.38
C ALA A 269 26.07 -14.07 39.60
N THR A 270 26.40 -12.98 40.30
CA THR A 270 25.63 -12.49 41.45
C THR A 270 24.47 -11.59 41.02
N GLY A 271 24.35 -11.29 39.73
CA GLY A 271 23.38 -10.33 39.20
C GLY A 271 23.74 -8.88 39.49
N THR A 272 24.99 -8.62 39.93
CA THR A 272 25.45 -7.26 40.20
C THR A 272 25.83 -6.61 38.87
N ALA A 273 25.11 -5.54 38.54
CA ALA A 273 25.39 -4.73 37.37
C ALA A 273 26.68 -3.92 37.58
N ILE A 274 27.76 -4.33 36.92
CA ILE A 274 28.97 -3.55 36.83
C ILE A 274 28.80 -2.60 35.63
N LEU A 275 28.41 -1.36 35.91
CA LEU A 275 28.52 -0.27 34.94
C LEU A 275 30.01 0.05 34.76
N ASN A 276 30.61 -0.53 33.73
CA ASN A 276 32.00 -0.27 33.41
C ASN A 276 32.08 0.66 32.20
N THR A 277 32.75 1.79 32.36
CA THR A 277 32.97 2.74 31.26
C THR A 277 33.91 2.16 30.20
N THR A 278 34.76 1.21 30.57
CA THR A 278 35.70 0.53 29.68
C THR A 278 35.43 -0.98 29.62
N LEU A 279 34.73 -1.42 28.56
CA LEU A 279 34.68 -2.84 28.20
C LEU A 279 36.10 -3.29 27.80
N PRO A 280 36.53 -4.50 28.21
CA PRO A 280 37.70 -5.14 27.63
C PRO A 280 37.65 -5.14 26.09
N THR A 281 38.82 -4.95 25.46
CA THR A 281 38.94 -4.73 24.01
C THR A 281 38.36 -5.86 23.17
N ASN A 282 38.35 -7.09 23.68
CA ASN A 282 37.78 -8.27 23.02
C ASN A 282 36.24 -8.20 22.85
N TYR A 283 35.52 -7.67 23.83
CA TYR A 283 34.07 -7.46 23.69
C TYR A 283 33.76 -6.35 22.69
N ASN A 284 34.57 -5.28 22.69
CA ASN A 284 34.38 -4.18 21.76
C ASN A 284 34.43 -4.66 20.30
N ILE A 285 35.36 -5.57 19.97
CA ILE A 285 35.48 -6.14 18.62
C ILE A 285 34.23 -6.94 18.23
N THR A 286 33.78 -7.85 19.09
CA THR A 286 32.62 -8.71 18.78
C THR A 286 31.31 -7.94 18.75
N ILE A 287 31.12 -6.99 19.68
CA ILE A 287 29.97 -6.07 19.67
C ILE A 287 29.99 -5.23 18.38
N ASN A 288 31.14 -4.67 17.99
CA ASN A 288 31.23 -3.89 16.75
C ASN A 288 30.93 -4.73 15.52
N ASN A 289 31.49 -5.95 15.42
CA ASN A 289 31.18 -6.87 14.32
C ASN A 289 29.68 -7.15 14.24
N ALA A 290 29.03 -7.43 15.37
CA ALA A 290 27.60 -7.70 15.41
C ALA A 290 26.75 -6.47 15.06
N MET A 291 27.05 -5.30 15.63
CA MET A 291 26.37 -4.04 15.30
C MET A 291 26.52 -3.65 13.83
N GLN A 292 27.71 -3.82 13.24
CA GLN A 292 27.92 -3.59 11.81
C GLN A 292 27.10 -4.56 10.95
N THR A 293 26.99 -5.83 11.38
CA THR A 293 26.20 -6.85 10.68
C THR A 293 24.72 -6.50 10.67
N ILE A 294 24.17 -6.11 11.81
CA ILE A 294 22.77 -5.71 11.95
C ILE A 294 22.49 -4.45 11.14
N LEU A 295 23.38 -3.46 11.23
CA LEU A 295 23.26 -2.22 10.46
C LEU A 295 23.26 -2.52 8.95
N ALA A 296 24.16 -3.38 8.49
CA ALA A 296 24.22 -3.81 7.10
C ALA A 296 22.93 -4.54 6.67
N ALA A 297 22.39 -5.42 7.53
CA ALA A 297 21.17 -6.17 7.29
C ALA A 297 19.93 -5.27 7.21
N ILE A 298 19.73 -4.39 8.21
CA ILE A 298 18.60 -3.44 8.22
C ILE A 298 18.64 -2.54 6.99
N ARG A 299 19.83 -2.10 6.59
CA ARG A 299 20.00 -1.27 5.39
C ARG A 299 19.66 -1.99 4.09
N ILE A 300 19.94 -3.29 3.99
CA ILE A 300 19.43 -4.10 2.86
C ILE A 300 17.90 -4.13 2.89
N ASP A 301 17.31 -4.34 4.06
CA ASP A 301 15.86 -4.45 4.21
C ASP A 301 15.11 -3.13 3.94
N LEU A 302 15.72 -2.00 4.28
CA LEU A 302 15.22 -0.66 3.96
C LEU A 302 15.49 -0.25 2.50
N GLY A 303 16.31 -1.01 1.77
CA GLY A 303 16.70 -0.70 0.38
C GLY A 303 17.67 0.48 0.29
N ASN A 304 18.50 0.65 1.32
CA ASN A 304 19.47 1.73 1.44
C ASN A 304 20.90 1.19 1.66
N ILE A 305 21.43 0.55 0.62
CA ILE A 305 22.72 -0.14 0.68
C ILE A 305 23.84 0.88 0.51
N LEU A 306 24.73 0.96 1.51
CA LEU A 306 25.94 1.77 1.43
C LEU A 306 27.11 1.02 0.78
N PRO A 307 28.10 1.74 0.22
CA PRO A 307 29.31 1.13 -0.36
C PRO A 307 30.12 0.26 0.61
N ASN A 308 30.00 0.47 1.92
CA ASN A 308 30.68 -0.32 2.94
C ASN A 308 29.84 -1.50 3.47
N ASN A 309 28.67 -1.76 2.87
CA ASN A 309 27.82 -2.88 3.28
C ASN A 309 28.48 -4.19 2.86
N PHE A 310 29.26 -4.79 3.77
CA PHE A 310 30.05 -5.99 3.51
C PHE A 310 29.22 -7.25 3.19
N LEU A 311 27.91 -7.26 3.47
CA LEU A 311 27.03 -8.36 3.07
C LEU A 311 26.79 -8.38 1.55
N VAL A 312 26.75 -7.19 0.93
CA VAL A 312 26.55 -6.99 -0.52
C VAL A 312 27.89 -6.83 -1.22
N HIS A 313 28.76 -5.97 -0.70
CA HIS A 313 30.09 -5.69 -1.23
C HIS A 313 31.15 -6.56 -0.55
N ARG A 314 31.28 -7.80 -1.01
CA ARG A 314 32.14 -8.82 -0.40
C ARG A 314 33.60 -8.76 -0.83
N THR A 315 34.11 -7.58 -1.17
CA THR A 315 35.54 -7.45 -1.48
C THR A 315 36.35 -7.57 -0.18
N PRO A 316 37.55 -8.17 -0.22
CA PRO A 316 38.42 -8.27 0.97
C PRO A 316 38.67 -6.91 1.64
N ASP A 317 38.73 -5.83 0.86
CA ASP A 317 38.91 -4.47 1.35
C ASP A 317 37.72 -3.97 2.17
N VAL A 318 36.48 -4.20 1.69
CA VAL A 318 35.26 -3.78 2.41
C VAL A 318 35.05 -4.64 3.65
N ILE A 319 35.25 -5.95 3.55
CA ILE A 319 35.13 -6.87 4.69
C ILE A 319 36.18 -6.52 5.75
N GLY A 320 37.46 -6.40 5.37
CA GLY A 320 38.55 -6.12 6.30
C GLY A 320 38.53 -4.73 6.93
N SER A 321 37.87 -3.76 6.29
CA SER A 321 37.66 -2.42 6.87
C SER A 321 36.43 -2.32 7.77
N THR A 322 35.46 -3.22 7.63
CA THR A 322 34.19 -3.17 8.38
C THR A 322 34.12 -4.17 9.53
N ILE A 323 34.64 -5.38 9.33
CA ILE A 323 34.58 -6.50 10.26
C ILE A 323 35.99 -6.94 10.63
N SER A 324 36.24 -7.10 11.93
CA SER A 324 37.53 -7.62 12.43
C SER A 324 37.62 -9.12 12.20
N SER A 325 38.74 -9.57 11.61
CA SER A 325 38.98 -10.97 11.27
C SER A 325 39.39 -11.86 12.45
N THR A 326 39.91 -11.26 13.51
CA THR A 326 40.41 -11.97 14.68
C THR A 326 39.77 -11.42 15.94
N ILE A 327 39.42 -12.33 16.85
CA ILE A 327 38.88 -11.99 18.16
C ILE A 327 39.95 -12.36 19.19
N PRO A 328 40.52 -11.38 19.91
CA PRO A 328 41.46 -11.67 20.98
C PRO A 328 40.69 -12.34 22.12
N ILE A 329 41.16 -13.51 22.57
CA ILE A 329 40.59 -14.19 23.73
C ILE A 329 41.56 -14.01 24.90
N GLN A 330 41.05 -13.58 26.06
CA GLN A 330 41.88 -13.41 27.24
C GLN A 330 42.49 -14.76 27.67
N GLY A 331 43.82 -14.84 27.68
CA GLY A 331 44.54 -16.06 28.08
C GLY A 331 44.69 -17.12 26.99
N PHE A 332 44.21 -16.88 25.77
CA PHE A 332 44.33 -17.80 24.64
C PHE A 332 44.87 -17.11 23.38
N GLN A 333 45.23 -17.92 22.38
CA GLN A 333 45.59 -17.40 21.06
C GLN A 333 44.37 -16.73 20.40
N PRO A 334 44.56 -15.63 19.64
CA PRO A 334 43.48 -15.01 18.88
C PRO A 334 42.81 -16.03 17.97
N THR A 335 41.48 -16.09 17.98
CA THR A 335 40.71 -16.98 17.10
C THR A 335 40.14 -16.21 15.92
N PRO A 336 40.02 -16.83 14.74
CA PRO A 336 39.26 -16.23 13.64
C PRO A 336 37.82 -15.95 14.08
N ALA A 337 37.27 -14.79 13.70
CA ALA A 337 35.85 -14.50 13.90
C ALA A 337 35.00 -15.40 12.99
N LEU A 338 34.00 -16.08 13.53
CA LEU A 338 33.10 -16.94 12.77
C LEU A 338 32.47 -16.16 11.62
N LEU A 339 31.95 -14.96 11.90
CA LEU A 339 31.40 -14.06 10.90
C LEU A 339 32.39 -13.76 9.76
N TYR A 340 33.64 -13.45 10.09
CA TYR A 340 34.65 -13.14 9.09
C TYR A 340 34.98 -14.36 8.24
N THR A 341 35.11 -15.54 8.85
CA THR A 341 35.36 -16.79 8.11
C THR A 341 34.18 -17.17 7.21
N LEU A 342 32.95 -16.93 7.66
CA LEU A 342 31.74 -17.20 6.89
C LEU A 342 31.72 -16.36 5.61
N ILE A 343 32.02 -15.07 5.72
CA ILE A 343 31.89 -14.12 4.60
C ILE A 343 33.15 -14.12 3.72
N GLY A 344 34.33 -14.22 4.32
CA GLY A 344 35.61 -14.17 3.63
C GLY A 344 35.95 -15.43 2.82
N ASN A 345 35.38 -16.60 3.15
CA ASN A 345 35.65 -17.84 2.44
C ASN A 345 34.90 -17.99 1.11
N GLY A 346 34.09 -16.99 0.71
CA GLY A 346 33.67 -16.68 -0.67
C GLY A 346 32.81 -17.71 -1.41
N ASP A 347 33.21 -18.98 -1.47
CA ASP A 347 32.77 -19.89 -2.52
C ASP A 347 32.13 -21.20 -2.03
N SER A 348 32.46 -21.72 -0.84
CA SER A 348 31.92 -23.02 -0.41
C SER A 348 30.52 -22.91 0.22
N TRP A 349 30.27 -21.83 0.97
CA TRP A 349 28.99 -21.59 1.62
C TRP A 349 27.92 -21.03 0.66
N LEU A 350 28.35 -20.19 -0.29
CA LEU A 350 27.49 -19.54 -1.29
C LEU A 350 27.00 -20.47 -2.40
N GLN A 351 27.63 -21.63 -2.61
CA GLN A 351 27.21 -22.58 -3.64
C GLN A 351 25.76 -23.07 -3.47
N GLY A 352 25.17 -22.92 -2.27
CA GLY A 352 23.74 -23.16 -2.02
C GLY A 352 22.87 -21.92 -1.80
N HIS A 353 23.45 -20.71 -1.70
CA HIS A 353 22.74 -19.51 -1.26
C HIS A 353 23.06 -18.31 -2.15
N GLN A 354 22.28 -18.12 -3.23
CA GLN A 354 22.50 -17.02 -4.17
C GLN A 354 21.77 -15.72 -3.81
N GLY A 355 21.07 -15.66 -2.67
CA GLY A 355 20.23 -14.53 -2.28
C GLY A 355 20.96 -13.20 -2.33
N LEU A 356 22.04 -13.07 -1.56
CA LEU A 356 22.87 -11.87 -1.55
C LEU A 356 23.62 -11.63 -2.88
N SER A 357 23.95 -12.67 -3.64
CA SER A 357 24.64 -12.51 -4.93
C SER A 357 23.73 -11.96 -6.04
N THR A 358 22.41 -12.10 -5.89
CA THR A 358 21.44 -11.53 -6.84
C THR A 358 21.16 -10.04 -6.62
N LEU A 359 21.54 -9.50 -5.46
CA LEU A 359 21.44 -8.07 -5.18
C LEU A 359 22.54 -7.32 -5.95
N ASN A 360 22.15 -6.72 -7.08
CA ASN A 360 23.00 -5.73 -7.71
C ASN A 360 22.89 -4.40 -6.93
N PRO A 361 23.97 -3.93 -6.27
CA PRO A 361 23.96 -2.73 -5.44
C PRO A 361 23.48 -1.48 -6.19
N ASP A 362 23.76 -1.40 -7.50
CA ASP A 362 23.36 -0.26 -8.34
C ASP A 362 21.87 -0.26 -8.71
N SER A 363 21.18 -1.38 -8.49
CA SER A 363 19.79 -1.60 -8.90
C SER A 363 18.80 -1.64 -7.73
N VAL A 364 19.28 -1.49 -6.49
CA VAL A 364 18.42 -1.66 -5.32
C VAL A 364 17.47 -0.48 -5.21
N THR A 365 16.20 -0.77 -5.44
CA THR A 365 15.11 0.18 -5.25
C THR A 365 14.84 0.33 -3.75
N PRO A 366 14.67 1.57 -3.25
CA PRO A 366 14.27 1.80 -1.87
C PRO A 366 13.01 1.01 -1.50
N SER A 367 13.01 0.41 -0.32
CA SER A 367 11.94 -0.49 0.10
C SER A 367 10.63 0.25 0.34
N GLN A 368 9.50 -0.45 0.17
CA GLN A 368 8.18 0.03 0.54
C GLN A 368 7.62 -0.86 1.65
N ILE A 369 6.66 -0.34 2.42
CA ILE A 369 5.93 -1.15 3.40
C ILE A 369 4.94 -2.04 2.63
N THR A 370 5.01 -3.35 2.85
CA THR A 370 4.12 -4.32 2.21
C THR A 370 2.78 -4.33 2.94
N LEU A 371 1.76 -3.77 2.30
CA LEU A 371 0.39 -3.67 2.82
C LEU A 371 -0.59 -4.03 1.72
N GLU A 372 -1.84 -4.28 2.11
CA GLU A 372 -2.96 -4.46 1.20
C GLU A 372 -3.84 -3.20 1.22
N TYR A 373 -3.84 -2.47 0.11
CA TYR A 373 -4.63 -1.25 -0.09
C TYR A 373 -5.97 -1.56 -0.73
N GLN A 374 -7.03 -0.89 -0.30
CA GLN A 374 -8.31 -0.95 -0.98
C GLN A 374 -8.30 0.08 -2.13
N CYS A 375 -8.23 -0.42 -3.36
CA CYS A 375 -8.14 0.39 -4.57
C CYS A 375 -9.42 0.32 -5.39
N LYS A 376 -9.93 1.48 -5.80
CA LYS A 376 -11.06 1.62 -6.72
C LYS A 376 -10.55 1.46 -8.15
N LEU A 377 -10.74 0.27 -8.69
CA LEU A 377 -10.35 -0.10 -10.05
C LEU A 377 -11.55 -0.05 -10.98
N GLN A 378 -11.39 0.55 -12.16
CA GLN A 378 -12.34 0.36 -13.25
C GLN A 378 -12.20 -1.05 -13.83
N GLN A 379 -13.25 -1.86 -13.72
CA GLN A 379 -13.37 -3.16 -14.34
C GLN A 379 -14.46 -3.14 -15.41
N ARG A 380 -14.33 -3.95 -16.46
CA ARG A 380 -15.35 -4.04 -17.50
C ARG A 380 -16.58 -4.75 -16.93
N LYS A 381 -17.77 -4.15 -17.10
CA LYS A 381 -19.04 -4.76 -16.69
C LYS A 381 -19.25 -6.13 -17.33
N ASN A 382 -20.04 -6.98 -16.65
CA ASN A 382 -20.47 -8.26 -17.23
C ASN A 382 -21.22 -8.03 -18.56
N GLY A 383 -21.09 -8.96 -19.51
CA GLY A 383 -21.54 -8.78 -20.89
C GLY A 383 -23.01 -8.36 -21.04
N GLY A 384 -23.90 -8.85 -20.19
CA GLY A 384 -25.32 -8.47 -20.18
C GLY A 384 -25.56 -7.01 -19.77
N SER A 385 -25.05 -6.61 -18.60
CA SER A 385 -25.14 -5.22 -18.13
C SER A 385 -24.41 -4.26 -19.06
N LEU A 386 -23.25 -4.68 -19.56
CA LEU A 386 -22.47 -3.94 -20.54
C LEU A 386 -23.28 -3.62 -21.80
N PHE A 387 -23.95 -4.62 -22.38
CA PHE A 387 -24.76 -4.44 -23.59
C PHE A 387 -25.93 -3.50 -23.34
N ILE A 388 -26.64 -3.67 -22.22
CA ILE A 388 -27.80 -2.84 -21.86
C ILE A 388 -27.36 -1.39 -21.65
N ASP A 389 -26.32 -1.15 -20.87
CA ASP A 389 -25.85 0.21 -20.55
C ASP A 389 -25.36 0.96 -21.79
N ILE A 390 -24.58 0.29 -22.66
CA ILE A 390 -24.14 0.88 -23.94
C ILE A 390 -25.33 1.19 -24.84
N THR A 391 -26.30 0.28 -24.93
CA THR A 391 -27.48 0.46 -25.79
C THR A 391 -28.33 1.62 -25.32
N VAL A 392 -28.61 1.69 -24.01
CA VAL A 392 -29.38 2.78 -23.40
C VAL A 392 -28.66 4.12 -23.56
N ALA A 393 -27.37 4.19 -23.25
CA ALA A 393 -26.59 5.41 -23.39
C ALA A 393 -26.52 5.88 -24.87
N THR A 394 -26.33 4.94 -25.80
CA THR A 394 -26.27 5.24 -27.23
C THR A 394 -27.61 5.73 -27.77
N LEU A 395 -28.72 5.07 -27.42
CA LEU A 395 -30.06 5.51 -27.83
C LEU A 395 -30.42 6.88 -27.25
N THR A 396 -30.11 7.14 -25.98
CA THR A 396 -30.40 8.43 -25.34
C THR A 396 -29.59 9.56 -25.96
N LEU A 397 -28.27 9.40 -26.14
CA LEU A 397 -27.44 10.42 -26.78
C LEU A 397 -27.82 10.62 -28.25
N PHE A 398 -28.09 9.54 -28.98
CA PHE A 398 -28.53 9.62 -30.36
C PHE A 398 -29.86 10.39 -30.48
N ASN A 399 -30.86 10.07 -29.66
CA ASN A 399 -32.16 10.76 -29.68
C ASN A 399 -32.02 12.26 -29.35
N ASN A 400 -31.16 12.62 -28.40
CA ASN A 400 -30.88 14.02 -28.07
C ASN A 400 -30.19 14.75 -29.23
N VAL A 401 -29.13 14.19 -29.81
CA VAL A 401 -28.41 14.79 -30.95
C VAL A 401 -29.33 14.89 -32.17
N TRP A 402 -30.12 13.85 -32.43
CA TRP A 402 -31.07 13.81 -33.53
C TRP A 402 -32.22 14.81 -33.35
N GLY A 403 -32.76 14.94 -32.14
CA GLY A 403 -33.78 15.94 -31.81
C GLY A 403 -33.29 17.37 -32.01
N ILE A 404 -32.06 17.68 -31.59
CA ILE A 404 -31.43 18.99 -31.83
C ILE A 404 -31.21 19.21 -33.33
N ALA A 405 -30.69 18.21 -34.05
CA ALA A 405 -30.42 18.32 -35.48
C ALA A 405 -31.72 18.54 -36.27
N THR A 406 -32.76 17.76 -36.00
CA THR A 406 -34.09 17.90 -36.64
C THR A 406 -34.73 19.23 -36.29
N GLY A 407 -34.69 19.68 -35.03
CA GLY A 407 -35.18 21.00 -34.60
C GLY A 407 -34.46 22.15 -35.31
N LEU A 408 -33.14 22.07 -35.47
CA LEU A 408 -32.35 23.04 -36.23
C LEU A 408 -32.72 23.03 -37.71
N LEU A 409 -32.85 21.85 -38.33
CA LEU A 409 -33.21 21.75 -39.73
C LEU A 409 -34.63 22.28 -40.00
N ILE A 410 -35.59 22.00 -39.13
CA ILE A 410 -36.94 22.57 -39.18
C ILE A 410 -36.87 24.09 -39.03
N SER A 411 -36.11 24.60 -38.07
CA SER A 411 -35.94 26.05 -37.86
C SER A 411 -35.32 26.74 -39.08
N LEU A 412 -34.33 26.12 -39.73
CA LEU A 412 -33.72 26.62 -40.96
C LEU A 412 -34.67 26.54 -42.16
N ALA A 413 -35.46 25.47 -42.26
CA ALA A 413 -36.47 25.32 -43.30
C ALA A 413 -37.58 26.39 -43.17
N LEU A 414 -38.00 26.69 -41.93
CA LEU A 414 -38.95 27.76 -41.64
C LEU A 414 -38.38 29.15 -41.98
N ARG A 415 -37.10 29.42 -41.67
CA ARG A 415 -36.44 30.69 -42.05
C ARG A 415 -36.28 30.89 -43.56
N LYS A 416 -36.14 29.81 -44.33
CA LYS A 416 -35.97 29.86 -45.79
C LYS A 416 -37.25 30.04 -46.58
N ARG A 417 -38.42 30.10 -45.93
CA ARG A 417 -39.63 30.61 -46.58
C ARG A 417 -39.57 32.14 -46.49
N PRO A 418 -39.14 32.86 -47.55
CA PRO A 418 -39.39 34.30 -47.59
C PRO A 418 -40.88 34.52 -47.37
N HIS A 419 -41.26 35.67 -46.81
CA HIS A 419 -42.64 36.14 -46.66
C HIS A 419 -43.42 36.10 -48.00
N GLU A 420 -43.72 34.93 -48.56
CA GLU A 420 -44.93 34.72 -49.32
C GLU A 420 -46.05 34.94 -48.31
N LYS A 421 -46.46 36.21 -48.28
CA LYS A 421 -47.64 36.74 -47.61
C LYS A 421 -48.66 35.62 -47.57
N THR A 422 -48.91 35.14 -46.36
CA THR A 422 -50.02 34.25 -46.05
C THR A 422 -51.27 34.92 -46.60
N LEU A 423 -51.66 34.55 -47.81
CA LEU A 423 -52.91 34.92 -48.46
C LEU A 423 -54.01 34.15 -47.71
N CYS A 424 -54.25 34.55 -46.47
CA CYS A 424 -55.52 34.34 -45.80
C CYS A 424 -56.43 35.50 -46.23
N ALA A 425 -56.74 35.57 -47.53
CA ALA A 425 -58.00 36.14 -47.99
C ALA A 425 -59.04 35.03 -47.86
N GLY A 426 -59.48 34.78 -46.63
CA GLY A 426 -60.38 33.68 -46.28
C GLY A 426 -61.11 33.93 -44.96
N ASN A 427 -61.46 35.18 -44.69
CA ASN A 427 -62.48 35.51 -43.70
C ASN A 427 -63.80 34.90 -44.19
N GLY A 428 -64.28 33.83 -43.54
CA GLY A 428 -65.65 33.36 -43.79
C GLY A 428 -65.99 31.96 -43.29
N VAL A 429 -65.03 31.03 -43.12
CA VAL A 429 -65.37 29.62 -42.85
C VAL A 429 -65.15 29.19 -41.39
N LEU A 430 -64.32 29.92 -40.61
CA LEU A 430 -64.07 29.57 -39.22
C LEU A 430 -65.16 30.06 -38.24
N GLU A 431 -65.83 31.19 -38.54
CA GLU A 431 -66.95 31.68 -37.72
C GLU A 431 -68.18 30.76 -37.77
N ALA A 432 -68.41 30.08 -38.90
CA ALA A 432 -69.54 29.15 -39.03
C ALA A 432 -69.38 27.86 -38.19
N LYS A 433 -68.15 27.42 -37.93
CA LYS A 433 -67.90 26.19 -37.14
C LYS A 433 -67.86 26.43 -35.62
N ILE A 434 -67.51 27.65 -35.20
CA ILE A 434 -67.55 28.03 -33.78
C ILE A 434 -69.01 28.17 -33.32
N GLN A 435 -69.91 28.68 -34.16
CA GLN A 435 -71.35 28.74 -33.86
C GLN A 435 -72.04 27.37 -33.79
N ASP A 436 -71.56 26.37 -34.55
CA ASP A 436 -72.16 25.03 -34.55
C ASP A 436 -71.72 24.19 -33.34
N LEU A 437 -70.50 24.43 -32.84
CA LEU A 437 -69.98 23.80 -31.62
C LEU A 437 -70.61 24.41 -30.34
N GLU A 438 -70.93 25.70 -30.32
CA GLU A 438 -71.68 26.30 -29.21
C GLU A 438 -73.13 25.80 -29.13
N ARG A 439 -73.76 25.41 -30.25
CA ARG A 439 -75.12 24.83 -30.23
C ARG A 439 -75.17 23.39 -29.71
N GLN A 440 -74.10 22.62 -29.83
CA GLN A 440 -74.06 21.24 -29.34
C GLN A 440 -73.73 21.13 -27.84
N ALA A 441 -73.18 22.19 -27.23
CA ALA A 441 -72.81 22.19 -25.81
C ALA A 441 -73.97 22.53 -24.83
N VAL A 442 -75.17 22.83 -25.32
CA VAL A 442 -76.29 23.34 -24.47
C VAL A 442 -77.31 22.26 -24.04
N VAL A 443 -77.25 21.02 -24.55
CA VAL A 443 -78.35 20.04 -24.36
C VAL A 443 -78.14 18.98 -23.28
N GLU A 444 -76.99 18.88 -22.61
CA GLU A 444 -76.80 17.84 -21.58
C GLU A 444 -76.44 18.39 -20.20
N LYS A 445 -77.48 18.80 -19.46
CA LYS A 445 -77.44 19.04 -18.01
C LYS A 445 -78.72 18.47 -17.40
N THR A 446 -78.65 17.36 -16.65
CA THR A 446 -79.32 17.18 -15.32
C THR A 446 -78.93 15.83 -14.65
N PRO A 447 -79.22 15.58 -13.34
CA PRO A 447 -78.15 15.45 -12.34
C PRO A 447 -78.22 14.15 -11.51
N GLY A 448 -77.20 13.88 -10.69
CA GLY A 448 -77.26 12.83 -9.68
C GLY A 448 -76.17 13.00 -8.63
N ALA A 449 -76.60 13.31 -7.41
CA ALA A 449 -75.77 13.54 -6.23
C ALA A 449 -75.35 12.23 -5.54
N SER A 450 -74.16 12.20 -4.94
CA SER A 450 -73.99 11.72 -3.56
C SER A 450 -72.66 12.21 -2.97
N ASN A 451 -72.75 12.61 -1.71
CA ASN A 451 -71.65 13.06 -0.85
C ASN A 451 -70.75 11.88 -0.48
N ASP A 452 -69.44 12.13 -0.35
CA ASP A 452 -68.64 11.73 0.82
C ASP A 452 -67.26 12.45 0.79
N PRO A 453 -66.70 12.86 1.94
CA PRO A 453 -65.40 13.55 2.00
C PRO A 453 -64.24 12.55 2.12
N GLU A 454 -63.33 12.58 1.14
CA GLU A 454 -62.09 11.80 1.13
C GLU A 454 -60.90 12.67 1.64
N PRO A 455 -60.02 12.15 2.53
CA PRO A 455 -59.08 12.96 3.29
C PRO A 455 -57.76 13.27 2.55
N GLU A 456 -57.11 14.35 3.01
CA GLU A 456 -55.80 14.85 2.58
C GLU A 456 -54.70 13.77 2.44
N PRO A 457 -53.86 13.83 1.38
CA PRO A 457 -52.63 13.07 1.35
C PRO A 457 -51.60 13.71 2.29
N LYS A 458 -51.38 13.06 3.44
CA LYS A 458 -50.20 13.33 4.28
C LYS A 458 -48.93 13.04 3.47
N VAL A 459 -48.09 14.05 3.37
CA VAL A 459 -46.70 13.96 2.92
C VAL A 459 -45.96 13.00 3.86
N GLN A 460 -45.70 11.79 3.39
CA GLN A 460 -44.84 10.82 4.06
C GLN A 460 -43.38 11.15 3.70
N SER A 461 -42.68 11.71 4.69
CA SER A 461 -41.23 11.83 4.70
C SER A 461 -40.60 10.43 4.61
N PRO A 462 -39.53 10.21 3.83
CA PRO A 462 -38.87 8.92 3.77
C PRO A 462 -38.28 8.57 5.13
N GLU A 463 -38.77 7.47 5.68
CA GLU A 463 -38.34 6.82 6.92
C GLU A 463 -36.93 6.24 6.70
N ARG A 464 -35.99 6.63 7.56
CA ARG A 464 -34.66 6.00 7.62
C ARG A 464 -34.82 4.54 8.04
N PRO A 465 -34.02 3.61 7.50
CA PRO A 465 -33.96 2.25 8.04
C PRO A 465 -33.46 2.28 9.50
N PRO A 466 -33.95 1.38 10.35
CA PRO A 466 -33.53 1.31 11.74
C PRO A 466 -32.06 0.89 11.83
N TYR A 467 -31.33 1.62 12.67
CA TYR A 467 -30.01 1.26 13.15
C TYR A 467 -30.13 -0.05 13.95
N GLU A 468 -29.58 -1.14 13.42
CA GLU A 468 -29.37 -2.37 14.19
C GLU A 468 -28.41 -2.06 15.33
N LYS A 469 -28.90 -2.23 16.56
CA LYS A 469 -28.03 -2.30 17.74
C LYS A 469 -27.23 -3.60 17.67
N PRO A 470 -25.93 -3.60 18.02
CA PRO A 470 -25.21 -4.83 18.24
C PRO A 470 -25.81 -5.58 19.43
N VAL A 471 -26.26 -6.79 19.16
CA VAL A 471 -26.66 -7.78 20.18
C VAL A 471 -25.41 -8.16 20.96
N THR A 472 -25.40 -7.83 22.24
CA THR A 472 -24.48 -8.39 23.23
C THR A 472 -24.94 -9.82 23.51
N GLY A 473 -24.39 -10.76 22.74
CA GLY A 473 -24.49 -12.19 23.00
C GLY A 473 -23.52 -12.58 24.11
N SER A 474 -24.04 -12.62 25.33
CA SER A 474 -23.49 -13.39 26.44
C SER A 474 -23.87 -14.85 26.20
N GLU A 475 -22.94 -15.66 25.70
CA GLU A 475 -23.03 -17.12 25.82
C GLU A 475 -21.76 -17.63 26.52
N THR A 476 -22.00 -17.96 27.78
CA THR A 476 -21.28 -18.93 28.58
C THR A 476 -21.34 -20.30 27.89
N SER A 477 -20.19 -20.88 27.59
CA SER A 477 -20.06 -22.33 27.49
C SER A 477 -18.65 -22.73 27.88
N ASP A 478 -18.64 -23.52 28.94
CA ASP A 478 -17.51 -24.14 29.59
C ASP A 478 -16.67 -24.97 28.62
N LEU A 479 -15.35 -24.80 28.68
CA LEU A 479 -14.38 -25.85 28.38
C LEU A 479 -13.21 -25.68 29.35
N GLU A 480 -13.25 -26.50 30.40
CA GLU A 480 -12.13 -26.80 31.28
C GLU A 480 -10.94 -27.30 30.44
N GLY A 481 -9.82 -26.61 30.58
CA GLY A 481 -8.51 -27.02 30.06
C GLY A 481 -7.44 -26.50 31.00
N GLN A 482 -7.22 -27.25 32.09
CA GLN A 482 -6.18 -27.00 33.08
C GLN A 482 -4.80 -26.89 32.42
N SER A 483 -4.14 -25.74 32.57
CA SER A 483 -2.69 -25.63 32.48
C SER A 483 -2.21 -24.65 33.55
N SER A 484 -1.75 -25.22 34.66
CA SER A 484 -1.20 -24.54 35.81
C SER A 484 0.20 -24.01 35.51
N ILE A 485 0.36 -22.69 35.48
CA ILE A 485 1.67 -22.02 35.61
C ILE A 485 1.78 -21.51 37.05
N PRO A 486 2.81 -21.91 37.82
CA PRO A 486 2.95 -21.53 39.21
C PRO A 486 3.45 -20.10 39.35
N THR A 487 2.71 -19.31 40.12
CA THR A 487 3.14 -18.03 40.67
C THR A 487 4.16 -18.30 41.77
N LEU A 488 5.43 -17.94 41.55
CA LEU A 488 6.45 -18.01 42.60
C LEU A 488 6.26 -16.82 43.54
N SER A 489 5.76 -17.12 44.73
CA SER A 489 5.70 -16.22 45.87
C SER A 489 7.10 -15.95 46.39
N ARG A 490 7.39 -14.65 46.52
CA ARG A 490 8.47 -14.05 47.29
C ARG A 490 8.34 -14.42 48.77
N GLN A 491 9.34 -15.10 49.32
CA GLN A 491 9.62 -15.12 50.76
C GLN A 491 11.14 -15.15 50.97
N GLU A 492 11.59 -14.19 51.78
CA GLU A 492 12.88 -13.98 52.48
C GLU A 492 14.21 -14.18 51.73
#